data_AF-A0AAD5K673-F1
#
_entry.id   AF-A0AAD5K673-F1
#
_cell.length_a   1.000
_cell.length_b   1.000
_cell.length_c   1.000
_cell.angle_alpha   90.00
_cell.angle_beta   90.00
_cell.angle_gamma   90.00
#
_symmetry.space_group_name_H-M   'P 1'
#
loop_
_entity.id
_entity.type
_entity.pdbx_description
1 polymer ?
#
loop_
_entity_poly.entity_id
_entity_poly.type
_entity_poly.pdbx_seq_one_letter_code
_entity_poly.pdbx_strand_id
1 'polypeptide(L)' 'MNVTKGQAACMLFFQEFNEANEIKLLNRIDSIGDVDICYEKDSTEPFLLYIPRIHCNPY' A
#
# COMPACT_ATOMS: atom_id res chain seq x y z
N MET A 1 -3.10 -3.11 14.90
CA MET A 1 -3.99 -3.82 13.95
C MET A 1 -3.10 -4.38 12.83
N ASN A 2 -3.16 -5.67 12.51
CA ASN A 2 -2.35 -6.25 11.43
C ASN A 2 -3.14 -6.19 10.12
N VAL A 3 -2.98 -5.10 9.36
CA VAL A 3 -3.56 -4.94 8.02
C VAL A 3 -2.66 -5.63 7.00
N THR A 4 -3.21 -6.49 6.15
CA THR A 4 -2.44 -7.12 5.06
C THR A 4 -2.18 -6.12 3.94
N LYS A 5 -1.15 -6.35 3.11
CA LYS A 5 -0.87 -5.50 1.94
C LYS A 5 -2.05 -5.39 0.96
N GLY A 6 -2.86 -6.44 0.83
CA GLY A 6 -4.08 -6.43 0.01
C GLY A 6 -5.22 -5.58 0.61
N GLN A 7 -5.49 -5.75 1.90
CA GLN A 7 -6.40 -4.86 2.63
C GLN A 7 -5.95 -3.41 2.53
N ALA A 8 -4.64 -3.22 2.58
CA ALA A 8 -4.02 -1.93 2.49
C ALA A 8 -4.22 -1.23 1.14
N ALA A 9 -4.03 -1.97 0.05
CA ALA A 9 -4.33 -1.49 -1.28
C ALA A 9 -5.82 -1.11 -1.41
N CYS A 10 -6.72 -1.92 -0.86
CA CYS A 10 -8.15 -1.64 -0.87
C CYS A 10 -8.48 -0.34 -0.10
N MET A 11 -7.88 -0.12 1.07
CA MET A 11 -8.02 1.13 1.84
C MET A 11 -7.52 2.34 1.04
N LEU A 12 -6.34 2.25 0.40
CA LEU A 12 -5.73 3.34 -0.38
C LEU A 12 -6.62 3.82 -1.52
N PHE A 13 -7.32 2.89 -2.18
CA PHE A 13 -8.19 3.19 -3.32
C PHE A 13 -9.67 3.28 -2.94
N PHE A 14 -10.00 3.28 -1.64
CA PHE A 14 -11.38 3.31 -1.13
C PHE A 14 -12.28 2.26 -1.79
N GLN A 15 -11.77 1.03 -1.88
CA GLN A 15 -12.49 -0.14 -2.41
C GLN A 15 -12.75 -1.15 -1.31
N GLU A 16 -13.84 -1.92 -1.44
CA GLU A 16 -14.09 -3.05 -0.55
C GLU A 16 -13.02 -4.12 -0.70
N PHE A 17 -12.64 -4.73 0.43
CA PHE A 17 -11.69 -5.83 0.41
C PHE A 17 -12.35 -7.12 -0.11
N ASN A 18 -11.87 -7.58 -1.26
CA ASN A 18 -12.13 -8.89 -1.83
C ASN A 18 -10.96 -9.29 -2.74
N GLU A 19 -10.87 -10.58 -3.09
CA GLU A 19 -9.75 -11.13 -3.87
C GLU A 19 -9.56 -10.46 -5.23
N ALA A 20 -10.65 -10.14 -5.93
CA ALA A 20 -10.59 -9.47 -7.23
C ALA A 20 -10.02 -8.05 -7.12
N ASN A 21 -10.46 -7.30 -6.12
CA ASN A 21 -9.97 -5.95 -5.84
C ASN A 21 -8.52 -5.98 -5.37
N GLU A 22 -8.15 -6.90 -4.47
CA GLU A 22 -6.77 -7.07 -4.03
C GLU A 22 -5.82 -7.26 -5.22
N ILE A 23 -6.08 -8.26 -6.08
CA ILE A 23 -5.23 -8.56 -7.25
C ILE A 23 -5.15 -7.34 -8.18
N LYS A 24 -6.29 -6.73 -8.50
CA LYS A 24 -6.35 -5.56 -9.40
C LYS A 24 -5.56 -4.38 -8.86
N LEU A 25 -5.69 -4.08 -7.56
CA LEU A 25 -5.10 -2.90 -6.96
C LEU A 25 -3.61 -3.08 -6.68
N LEU A 26 -3.17 -4.28 -6.28
CA LEU A 26 -1.76 -4.60 -6.16
C LEU A 26 -1.05 -4.50 -7.52
N ASN A 27 -1.63 -5.09 -8.58
CA ASN A 27 -1.09 -4.96 -9.94
C ASN A 27 -0.99 -3.49 -10.39
N ARG A 28 -1.97 -2.66 -10.01
CA ARG A 28 -1.93 -1.22 -10.29
C ARG A 28 -0.77 -0.54 -9.58
N ILE A 29 -0.49 -0.89 -8.32
CA ILE A 29 0.63 -0.33 -7.57
C ILE A 29 1.96 -0.80 -8.17
N ASP A 30 2.09 -2.09 -8.47
CA ASP A 30 3.29 -2.65 -9.10
C ASP A 30 3.59 -1.99 -10.45
N SER A 31 2.55 -1.60 -11.20
CA SER A 31 2.69 -0.88 -12.48
C SER A 31 3.25 0.53 -12.35
N ILE A 32 3.18 1.16 -11.17
CA ILE A 32 3.78 2.48 -10.92
C ILE A 32 5.32 2.36 -10.86
N GLY A 33 5.81 1.23 -10.35
CA GLY A 33 7.24 0.98 -10.14
C GLY A 33 7.81 1.76 -8.96
N ASP A 34 8.81 1.17 -8.29
CA ASP A 34 9.59 1.78 -7.22
C ASP A 34 8.79 2.37 -6.05
N VAL A 35 7.55 1.94 -5.82
CA VAL A 35 6.71 2.37 -4.70
C VAL A 35 6.24 1.17 -3.86
N ASP A 36 6.02 1.40 -2.57
CA ASP A 36 5.33 0.45 -1.69
C ASP A 36 4.22 1.13 -0.91
N ILE A 37 3.29 0.33 -0.38
CA ILE A 37 2.22 0.82 0.49
C ILE A 37 2.77 0.92 1.91
N CYS A 38 2.71 2.12 2.48
CA CYS A 38 3.17 2.42 3.82
C CYS A 38 2.03 2.96 4.68
N TYR A 39 2.24 2.89 5.99
CA TYR A 39 1.33 3.38 7.01
C TYR A 39 2.11 4.04 8.12
N GLU A 40 1.56 5.10 8.69
CA GLU A 40 1.99 5.55 10.00
C GLU A 40 1.51 4.56 11.06
N LYS A 41 2.25 4.50 12.17
CA LYS A 41 1.89 3.64 13.30
C LYS A 41 0.49 4.01 13.80
N ASP A 42 -0.43 3.05 13.75
CA ASP A 42 -1.84 3.19 14.14
C ASP A 42 -2.73 4.04 13.21
N SER A 43 -2.26 4.40 12.01
CA SER A 43 -3.07 5.08 11.01
C SER A 43 -3.95 4.10 10.22
N THR A 44 -5.21 4.48 10.00
CA THR A 44 -6.13 3.80 9.06
C THR A 44 -5.95 4.26 7.61
N GLU A 45 -5.00 5.15 7.36
CA GLU A 45 -4.78 5.79 6.06
C GLU A 45 -3.43 5.36 5.47
N PRO A 46 -3.44 4.46 4.45
CA PRO A 46 -2.24 4.15 3.68
C PRO A 46 -1.81 5.32 2.81
N PHE A 47 -0.52 5.32 2.49
CA PHE A 47 0.04 6.15 1.42
C PHE A 47 1.07 5.36 0.62
N LEU A 48 1.35 5.82 -0.61
CA LEU A 48 2.43 5.29 -1.42
C LEU A 48 3.73 6.02 -1.08
N LEU A 49 4.80 5.26 -0.91
CA LEU A 49 6.13 5.81 -0.68
C LEU A 49 7.13 5.15 -1.61
N TYR A 50 8.05 5.95 -2.15
CA TYR A 50 9.13 5.43 -2.98
C TYR A 50 10.02 4.46 -2.18
N ILE A 51 10.26 3.27 -2.72
CA ILE A 51 11.13 2.24 -2.16
C ILE A 51 12.54 2.81 -1.87
N PRO A 52 13.18 3.58 -2.77
CA PRO A 52 14.44 4.24 -2.44
C PRO A 52 14.35 5.16 -1.22
N ARG A 53 13.23 5.85 -1.00
CA ARG A 53 13.06 6.71 0.18
C ARG A 53 12.95 5.90 1.47
N ILE A 54 12.32 4.72 1.43
CA ILE A 54 12.25 3.78 2.56
C ILE A 54 13.66 3.29 2.92
N HIS A 55 14.49 2.94 1.93
CA HIS A 55 15.79 2.33 2.16
C HIS A 55 16.95 3.33 2.33
N CYS A 56 16.85 4.52 1.73
CA CYS A 56 17.93 5.51 1.73
C CYS A 56 17.72 6.65 2.72
N ASN A 57 16.55 6.76 3.35
CA ASN A 57 16.34 7.70 4.45
C ASN A 57 16.01 6.95 5.74
N PRO A 58 17.00 6.68 6.61
CA PRO A 58 16.80 6.00 7.88
C PRO A 58 16.18 6.91 8.97
N TYR A 59 15.70 8.11 8.60
CA TYR A 59 15.19 9.15 9.50
C TYR A 59 13.76 9.54 9.16
#